data_AF-A0A1L3J2H9-F1
#
_entry.id   AF-A0A1L3J2H9-F1
#
_cell.length_a   1.000
_cell.length_b   1.000
_cell.length_c   1.000
_cell.angle_alpha   90.00
_cell.angle_beta   90.00
_cell.angle_gamma   90.00
#
_symmetry.space_group_name_H-M   'P 1'
#
loop_
_entity.id
_entity.type
_entity.pdbx_description
1 polymer ?
#
loop_
_entity_poly.entity_id
_entity_poly.type
_entity_poly.pdbx_seq_one_letter_code
_entity_poly.pdbx_strand_id
1 'polypeptide(L)'
;MCKISDKIKFCSCKLKKKDGYKHYWVHFRYNKNIEEFAMGEPVMPTYLMDSDFVINESTLLFRLNEPDAFDFQTNFKSKDKILIVINDSEKSD
;
A
#
# COMPACT_ATOMS: atom_id res chain seq x y z
N MET A 1 6.83 7.98 12.84
CA MET A 1 6.94 7.36 11.50
C MET A 1 7.52 8.43 10.57
N CYS A 2 8.18 8.08 9.48
CA CYS A 2 8.81 9.06 8.61
C CYS A 2 7.80 9.63 7.60
N LYS A 3 8.04 10.88 7.16
CA LYS A 3 7.29 11.50 6.06
C LYS A 3 7.66 10.85 4.72
N ILE A 4 6.66 10.35 4.02
CA ILE A 4 6.79 9.69 2.73
C ILE A 4 7.05 10.72 1.62
N SER A 5 7.91 10.37 0.67
CA SER A 5 8.13 11.18 -0.53
C SER A 5 6.95 11.05 -1.52
N ASP A 6 6.57 12.19 -2.09
CA ASP A 6 5.67 12.31 -3.23
C ASP A 6 6.20 11.71 -4.54
N LYS A 7 7.47 11.29 -4.59
CA LYS A 7 8.13 10.77 -5.81
C LYS A 7 8.30 9.25 -5.83
N ILE A 8 7.60 8.51 -4.96
CA ILE A 8 7.69 7.05 -4.92
C ILE A 8 7.29 6.43 -6.26
N LYS A 9 7.97 5.36 -6.69
CA LYS A 9 7.58 4.57 -7.85
C LYS A 9 7.23 3.15 -7.45
N PHE A 10 6.01 2.72 -7.74
CA PHE A 10 5.49 1.39 -7.43
C PHE A 10 5.95 0.39 -8.49
N CYS A 11 7.05 -0.30 -8.20
CA CYS A 11 7.64 -1.26 -9.14
C CYS A 11 7.03 -2.65 -8.97
N SER A 12 6.75 -3.32 -10.08
CA SER A 12 6.28 -4.70 -10.13
C SER A 12 7.48 -5.67 -10.04
N CYS A 13 7.52 -6.47 -8.97
CA CYS A 13 8.53 -7.53 -8.85
C CYS A 13 7.99 -8.82 -9.49
N LYS A 14 8.72 -9.41 -10.45
CA LYS A 14 8.37 -10.72 -11.06
C LYS A 14 8.66 -11.92 -10.13
N LEU A 15 8.58 -11.76 -8.80
CA LEU A 15 9.16 -12.71 -7.86
C LEU A 15 8.10 -13.56 -7.14
N LYS A 16 8.41 -14.85 -7.01
CA LYS A 16 7.52 -15.93 -6.55
C LYS A 16 7.27 -15.97 -5.03
N LYS A 17 7.90 -15.09 -4.22
CA LYS A 17 7.74 -15.05 -2.76
C LYS A 17 7.63 -13.61 -2.24
N LYS A 18 6.65 -13.38 -1.36
CA LYS A 18 6.45 -12.13 -0.60
C LYS A 18 7.52 -11.93 0.48
N ASP A 19 8.12 -13.02 0.96
CA ASP A 19 9.05 -13.00 2.09
C ASP A 19 10.38 -12.35 1.69
N GLY A 20 10.71 -11.21 2.31
CA GLY A 20 12.03 -10.58 2.20
C GLY A 20 12.05 -9.08 1.87
N TYR A 21 10.91 -8.46 1.52
CA TYR A 21 10.88 -7.03 1.20
C TYR A 21 10.50 -6.17 2.41
N LYS A 22 11.37 -5.21 2.76
CA LYS A 22 11.11 -4.21 3.82
C LYS A 22 9.89 -3.35 3.49
N HIS A 23 9.78 -2.91 2.24
CA HIS A 23 8.65 -2.14 1.72
C HIS A 23 8.10 -2.84 0.48
N TYR A 24 6.78 -3.01 0.42
CA TYR A 24 6.13 -3.68 -0.70
C TYR A 24 4.69 -3.18 -0.86
N TRP A 25 4.10 -3.51 -2.00
CA TRP A 25 2.68 -3.27 -2.26
C TRP A 25 2.04 -4.53 -2.86
N VAL A 26 0.73 -4.66 -2.69
CA VAL A 26 -0.06 -5.78 -3.20
C VAL A 26 -1.32 -5.23 -3.85
N HIS A 27 -1.61 -5.70 -5.07
CA HIS A 27 -2.88 -5.44 -5.75
C HIS A 27 -3.85 -6.58 -5.53
N PHE A 28 -4.98 -6.28 -4.91
CA PHE A 28 -6.11 -7.19 -4.79
C PHE A 28 -7.16 -6.83 -5.82
N ARG A 29 -7.37 -7.75 -6.78
CA ARG A 29 -8.43 -7.62 -7.80
C ARG A 29 -9.75 -8.07 -7.21
N TYR A 30 -10.77 -7.20 -7.26
CA TYR A 30 -12.10 -7.58 -6.78
C TYR A 30 -12.69 -8.69 -7.67
N ASN A 31 -13.16 -9.77 -7.05
CA ASN A 31 -13.85 -10.86 -7.72
C ASN A 31 -15.19 -11.13 -7.02
N LYS A 32 -16.30 -10.79 -7.69
CA LYS A 32 -17.66 -10.99 -7.17
C LYS A 32 -18.06 -12.45 -6.95
N ASN A 33 -17.34 -13.40 -7.55
CA ASN A 33 -17.63 -14.82 -7.45
C ASN A 33 -16.87 -15.50 -6.30
N ILE A 34 -16.00 -14.77 -5.59
CA ILE A 34 -15.31 -15.27 -4.41
C ILE A 34 -16.11 -14.79 -3.20
N GLU A 35 -16.79 -15.72 -2.54
CA GLU A 35 -17.41 -15.48 -1.25
C GLU A 35 -16.36 -15.67 -0.15
N GLU A 36 -15.68 -14.59 0.23
CA GLU A 36 -14.87 -14.60 1.46
C GLU A 36 -15.80 -14.39 2.65
N PHE A 37 -16.00 -15.45 3.44
CA PHE A 37 -16.71 -15.35 4.72
C PHE A 37 -15.78 -14.70 5.75
N ALA A 38 -15.91 -13.39 5.96
CA ALA A 38 -15.19 -12.65 6.99
C ALA A 38 -16.16 -12.27 8.12
N MET A 39 -15.89 -12.73 9.35
CA MET A 39 -16.67 -12.34 10.53
C MET A 39 -16.27 -10.95 11.07
N GLY A 40 -15.13 -10.42 10.64
CA GLY A 40 -14.59 -9.11 11.01
C GLY A 40 -13.11 -9.00 10.69
N GLU A 41 -12.59 -7.77 10.73
CA GLU A 41 -11.16 -7.47 10.57
C GLU A 41 -10.72 -6.65 11.80
N PRO A 42 -9.64 -7.05 12.51
CA PRO A 42 -9.10 -6.25 13.59
C PRO A 42 -8.51 -4.96 13.00
N VAL A 43 -9.12 -3.82 13.32
CA VAL A 43 -8.60 -2.50 12.92
C VAL A 43 -7.77 -1.94 14.07
N MET A 44 -6.47 -1.84 13.86
CA MET A 44 -5.57 -1.06 14.72
C MET A 44 -5.57 0.39 14.23
N PRO A 45 -6.02 1.38 15.02
CA PRO A 45 -6.06 2.78 14.61
C PRO A 45 -4.65 3.39 14.65
N THR A 46 -3.79 3.01 13.70
CA THR A 46 -2.41 3.50 13.60
C THR A 46 -2.32 5.01 13.41
N TYR A 47 -3.38 5.63 12.86
CA TYR A 47 -3.53 7.09 12.76
C TYR A 47 -3.48 7.82 14.10
N LEU A 48 -3.78 7.14 15.22
CA LEU A 48 -3.67 7.74 16.57
C LEU A 48 -2.22 7.78 17.07
N MET A 49 -1.34 6.95 16.50
CA MET A 49 0.03 6.78 16.97
C MET A 49 1.08 7.36 16.00
N ASP A 50 0.71 7.57 14.75
CA ASP A 50 1.59 8.18 13.75
C ASP A 50 1.19 9.61 13.43
N SER A 51 2.04 10.56 13.83
CA SER A 51 1.88 12.00 13.55
C SER A 51 1.83 12.32 12.06
N ASP A 52 2.46 11.51 11.22
CA ASP A 52 2.52 11.73 9.77
C ASP A 52 1.45 10.93 9.02
N PHE A 53 0.57 10.18 9.70
CA PHE A 53 -0.40 9.28 9.06
C PHE A 53 -1.22 9.98 7.99
N VAL A 54 -1.85 11.11 8.32
CA VAL A 54 -2.75 11.85 7.41
C VAL A 54 -1.99 12.40 6.21
N ILE A 55 -0.78 12.91 6.44
CA ILE A 55 0.08 13.48 5.38
C ILE A 55 0.54 12.36 4.45
N ASN A 56 0.97 11.22 5.01
CA ASN A 56 1.43 10.05 4.30
C ASN A 56 0.29 9.40 3.49
N GLU A 57 -0.88 9.24 4.09
CA GLU A 57 -2.09 8.75 3.42
C GLU A 57 -2.44 9.63 2.22
N SER A 58 -2.52 10.94 2.42
CA SER A 58 -2.82 11.90 1.34
C SER A 58 -1.77 11.85 0.24
N THR A 59 -0.47 11.84 0.60
CA THR A 59 0.64 11.79 -0.35
C THR A 59 0.60 10.53 -1.20
N LEU A 60 0.36 9.36 -0.59
CA LEU A 60 0.24 8.10 -1.31
C LEU A 60 -1.01 8.08 -2.20
N LEU A 61 -2.15 8.59 -1.73
CA LEU A 61 -3.38 8.66 -2.51
C LEU A 61 -3.20 9.53 -3.77
N PHE A 62 -2.59 10.71 -3.64
CA PHE A 62 -2.29 11.54 -4.82
C PHE A 62 -1.34 10.81 -5.76
N ARG A 63 -0.24 10.25 -5.22
CA ARG A 63 0.77 9.58 -6.04
C ARG A 63 0.21 8.38 -6.80
N LEU A 64 -0.67 7.57 -6.21
CA LEU A 64 -1.30 6.42 -6.87
C LEU A 64 -2.15 6.79 -8.10
N ASN A 65 -2.63 8.03 -8.18
CA ASN A 65 -3.46 8.51 -9.29
C ASN A 65 -2.65 9.17 -10.42
N GLU A 66 -1.32 9.28 -10.27
CA GLU A 66 -0.46 9.83 -11.31
C GLU A 66 -0.12 8.78 -12.37
N PRO A 67 -0.02 9.16 -13.66
CA PRO A 67 0.12 8.22 -14.77
C PRO A 67 1.46 7.45 -14.75
N ASP A 68 2.49 7.99 -14.12
CA ASP A 68 3.84 7.41 -14.03
C ASP A 68 4.15 6.80 -12.64
N ALA A 69 3.11 6.63 -11.81
CA ALA A 69 3.21 6.06 -10.47
C ALA A 69 3.74 4.63 -10.46
N PHE A 70 3.40 3.87 -11.50
CA PHE A 70 3.76 2.47 -11.64
C PHE A 70 4.78 2.30 -12.78
N ASP A 71 5.54 1.20 -12.73
CA ASP A 71 6.44 0.77 -13.80
C ASP A 71 5.70 0.12 -14.99
N PHE A 72 4.38 0.00 -14.92
CA PHE A 72 3.52 -0.51 -15.99
C PHE A 72 2.26 0.34 -16.13
N GLN A 73 1.59 0.24 -17.27
CA GLN A 73 0.30 0.88 -17.48
C GLN A 73 -0.77 0.19 -16.63
N THR A 74 -1.30 0.90 -15.64
CA THR A 74 -2.28 0.35 -14.72
C THR A 74 -3.67 0.25 -15.37
N ASN A 75 -4.40 -0.80 -15.01
CA ASN A 75 -5.81 -0.99 -15.36
C ASN A 75 -6.58 -1.38 -14.10
N PHE A 76 -6.56 -0.48 -13.12
CA PHE A 76 -7.32 -0.62 -11.89
C PHE A 76 -8.81 -0.49 -12.20
N LYS A 77 -9.61 -1.32 -11.54
CA LYS A 77 -11.07 -1.32 -11.67
C LYS A 77 -11.69 -0.89 -10.36
N SER A 78 -12.92 -0.39 -10.44
CA SER A 78 -13.72 -0.12 -9.25
C SER A 78 -13.72 -1.33 -8.31
N LYS A 79 -13.57 -1.05 -7.00
CA LYS A 79 -13.46 -2.03 -5.90
C LYS A 79 -12.10 -2.76 -5.77
N ASP A 80 -11.16 -2.54 -6.68
CA ASP A 80 -9.80 -3.02 -6.44
C ASP A 80 -9.22 -2.38 -5.17
N LYS A 81 -8.41 -3.14 -4.44
CA LYS A 81 -7.70 -2.65 -3.26
C LYS A 81 -6.20 -2.71 -3.51
N ILE A 82 -5.49 -1.69 -3.05
CA ILE A 82 -4.03 -1.69 -3.00
C ILE A 82 -3.63 -1.65 -1.53
N LEU A 83 -2.87 -2.63 -1.10
CA LEU A 83 -2.20 -2.63 0.19
C LEU A 83 -0.78 -2.12 -0.03
N ILE A 84 -0.39 -1.08 0.71
CA ILE A 84 0.99 -0.58 0.75
C ILE A 84 1.52 -0.87 2.15
N VAL A 85 2.66 -1.55 2.22
CA VAL A 85 3.32 -1.88 3.47
C VAL A 85 4.67 -1.17 3.50
N ILE A 86 4.82 -0.28 4.47
CA ILE A 86 6.03 0.50 4.69
C ILE A 86 6.53 0.15 6.09
N ASN A 87 7.51 -0.74 6.18
CA ASN A 87 8.14 -1.06 7.46
C ASN A 87 9.36 -0.18 7.61
N ASP A 88 9.25 0.89 8.39
CA ASP A 88 10.45 1.59 8.83
C ASP A 88 11.00 0.90 10.08
N SER A 89 12.17 0.27 9.93
CA SER A 89 12.87 -0.42 11.00
C SER A 89 14.12 0.35 11.41
N GLU A 90 14.07 1.67 11.42
CA GLU A 90 15.08 2.46 12.11
C GLU A 90 14.79 2.39 13.62
N LYS A 91 15.46 1.45 14.29
CA LYS A 91 15.89 1.72 15.65
C LYS A 91 16.92 2.84 15.54
N SER A 92 16.57 4.03 16.00
CA SER A 92 17.58 5.01 16.39
C SER A 92 18.26 4.46 17.65
N ASP A 93 19.51 4.00 17.50
CA ASP A 93 20.47 3.93 18.62
C ASP A 93 20.81 5.35 19.10
#